data_AF-A0A552EF02-F1
#
_entry.id   AF-A0A552EF02-F1
#
_cell.length_a   1.000
_cell.length_b   1.000
_cell.length_c   1.000
_cell.angle_alpha   90.00
_cell.angle_beta   90.00
_cell.angle_gamma   90.00
#
_symmetry.space_group_name_H-M   'P 1'
#
loop_
_entity.id
_entity.type
_entity.pdbx_description
1 polymer ?
#
loop_
_entity_poly.entity_id
_entity_poly.type
_entity_poly.pdbx_seq_one_letter_code
_entity_poly.pdbx_strand_id
1 'polypeptide(L)'
;MLIGKYLTLEELCTCSRTYQKYAAQIDPYPKNPETITALKNLAHFIIDPIIDNFGREKFQLTYGFCSNDLRKLLQKKDPITGLKNGRIEPSCDQHCAHEINQKGRYYCQRLGAACDFRIIDLTSDRLINWILAQKLPFDSLYFYEMNRPIHISYGPQHKRDIWTFTNRGTPIKMRISE
;
A
#
# COMPACT_ATOMS: atom_id res chain seq x y z
N MET A 1 -5.10 17.85 3.48
CA MET A 1 -6.19 17.59 2.52
C MET A 1 -6.79 16.23 2.80
N LEU A 2 -8.11 16.11 2.88
CA LEU A 2 -8.80 14.83 3.02
C LEU A 2 -8.83 14.07 1.67
N ILE A 3 -8.59 12.77 1.69
CA ILE A 3 -8.55 11.91 0.48
C ILE A 3 -9.70 10.89 0.43
N GLY A 4 -10.41 10.67 1.54
CA GLY A 4 -11.61 9.85 1.61
C GLY A 4 -12.55 10.44 2.66
N LYS A 5 -13.25 9.60 3.42
CA LYS A 5 -14.00 10.03 4.60
C LYS A 5 -13.11 10.27 5.81
N TYR A 6 -12.07 9.45 5.97
CA TYR A 6 -11.34 9.35 7.24
C TYR A 6 -9.87 9.74 7.19
N LEU A 7 -9.16 9.41 6.10
CA LEU A 7 -7.74 9.65 6.01
C LEU A 7 -7.43 10.95 5.27
N THR A 8 -6.34 11.57 5.69
CA THR A 8 -5.71 12.69 5.00
C THR A 8 -4.59 12.22 4.07
N LEU A 9 -4.23 13.08 3.11
CA LEU A 9 -3.07 12.85 2.25
C LEU A 9 -1.79 12.72 3.07
N GLU A 10 -1.62 13.54 4.10
CA GLU A 10 -0.45 13.51 4.97
C GLU A 10 -0.29 12.15 5.65
N GLU A 11 -1.37 11.57 6.17
CA GLU A 11 -1.33 10.24 6.77
C GLU A 11 -0.88 9.15 5.77
N LEU A 12 -1.40 9.17 4.55
CA LEU A 12 -0.93 8.22 3.51
C LEU A 12 0.53 8.43 3.12
N CYS A 13 1.02 9.67 3.14
CA CYS A 13 2.36 10.01 2.69
C CYS A 13 3.43 9.81 3.78
N THR A 14 3.04 9.81 5.06
CA THR A 14 4.00 9.88 6.19
C THR A 14 3.95 8.70 7.16
N CYS A 15 3.03 7.74 6.97
CA CYS A 15 2.82 6.62 7.89
C CYS A 15 3.99 5.61 7.97
N SER A 16 4.90 5.61 6.99
CA SER A 16 5.96 4.60 6.91
C SER A 16 7.05 4.82 7.96
N ARG A 17 7.58 3.73 8.53
CA ARG A 17 8.73 3.81 9.46
C ARG A 17 9.95 4.48 8.82
N THR A 18 10.18 4.20 7.53
CA THR A 18 11.30 4.80 6.79
C THR A 18 11.13 6.31 6.65
N TYR A 19 9.91 6.80 6.40
CA TYR A 19 9.63 8.23 6.44
C TYR A 19 9.90 8.81 7.83
N GLN A 20 9.34 8.20 8.88
CA GLN A 20 9.54 8.68 10.26
C GLN A 20 11.01 8.79 10.65
N LYS A 21 11.84 7.85 10.17
CA LYS A 21 13.29 7.85 10.42
C LYS A 21 14.07 8.89 9.61
N TYR A 22 13.64 9.19 8.38
CA TYR A 22 14.39 10.01 7.42
C TYR A 22 13.60 11.22 6.92
N ALA A 23 12.65 11.73 7.72
CA ALA A 23 11.71 12.78 7.30
C ALA A 23 12.42 14.03 6.72
N ALA A 24 13.54 14.43 7.31
CA ALA A 24 14.34 15.56 6.83
C ALA A 24 14.95 15.38 5.40
N GLN A 25 14.92 14.16 4.85
CA GLN A 25 15.48 13.82 3.54
C GLN A 25 14.40 13.43 2.51
N ILE A 26 13.12 13.49 2.89
CA ILE A 26 12.02 12.99 2.06
C ILE A 26 11.02 14.12 1.86
N ASP A 27 10.80 14.51 0.61
CA ASP A 27 9.53 15.10 0.23
C ASP A 27 8.51 13.96 0.06
N PRO A 28 7.50 13.84 0.94
CA PRO A 28 6.61 12.67 0.92
C PRO A 28 5.43 12.85 -0.03
N TYR A 29 5.26 14.02 -0.64
CA TYR A 29 4.04 14.35 -1.35
C TYR A 29 4.11 14.02 -2.84
N PRO A 30 2.97 13.61 -3.45
CA PRO A 30 2.89 13.33 -4.88
C PRO A 30 3.29 14.52 -5.74
N LYS A 31 3.94 14.24 -6.88
CA LYS A 31 4.27 15.25 -7.89
C LYS A 31 3.35 15.17 -9.10
N ASN A 32 2.78 14.01 -9.39
CA ASN A 32 1.75 13.86 -10.41
C ASN A 32 0.35 14.04 -9.79
N PRO A 33 -0.49 14.98 -10.27
CA PRO A 33 -1.88 15.11 -9.82
C PRO A 33 -2.73 13.83 -9.97
N GLU A 34 -2.45 12.98 -10.95
CA GLU A 34 -3.15 11.68 -11.13
C GLU A 34 -2.97 10.76 -9.92
N THR A 35 -1.84 10.87 -9.21
CA THR A 35 -1.61 10.15 -7.96
C THR A 35 -2.65 10.52 -6.92
N ILE A 36 -3.03 11.79 -6.80
CA ILE A 36 -4.05 12.22 -5.83
C ILE A 36 -5.40 11.57 -6.15
N THR A 37 -5.78 11.52 -7.43
CA THR A 37 -7.01 10.82 -7.87
C THR A 37 -6.96 9.34 -7.51
N ALA A 38 -5.81 8.68 -7.72
CA ALA A 38 -5.64 7.26 -7.39
C ALA A 38 -5.73 6.98 -5.89
N LEU A 39 -5.12 7.84 -5.06
CA LEU A 39 -5.20 7.74 -3.60
C LEU A 39 -6.64 7.97 -3.10
N LYS A 40 -7.38 8.90 -3.72
CA LYS A 40 -8.80 9.11 -3.44
C LYS A 40 -9.65 7.88 -3.79
N ASN A 41 -9.39 7.26 -4.93
CA ASN A 41 -10.08 6.04 -5.33
C ASN A 41 -9.76 4.88 -4.38
N LEU A 42 -8.49 4.68 -4.03
CA LEU A 42 -8.10 3.70 -3.01
C LEU A 42 -8.83 3.96 -1.68
N ALA A 43 -8.90 5.22 -1.26
CA ALA A 43 -9.61 5.58 -0.03
C ALA A 43 -11.10 5.22 -0.13
N HIS A 44 -11.78 5.68 -1.18
CA HIS A 44 -13.21 5.48 -1.37
C HIS A 44 -13.62 4.01 -1.49
N PHE A 45 -12.88 3.22 -2.28
CA PHE A 45 -13.29 1.85 -2.63
C PHE A 45 -12.76 0.79 -1.66
N ILE A 46 -11.68 1.07 -0.93
CA ILE A 46 -11.03 0.10 -0.04
C ILE A 46 -11.00 0.58 1.41
N ILE A 47 -10.37 1.72 1.67
CA ILE A 47 -10.06 2.15 3.04
C ILE A 47 -11.32 2.57 3.80
N ASP A 48 -12.18 3.38 3.18
CA ASP A 48 -13.37 3.92 3.82
C ASP A 48 -14.35 2.79 4.22
N PRO A 49 -14.69 1.80 3.36
CA PRO A 49 -15.53 0.65 3.78
C PRO A 49 -14.92 -0.17 4.92
N ILE A 50 -13.60 -0.30 4.96
CA ILE A 50 -12.90 -1.02 6.03
C ILE A 50 -13.00 -0.25 7.34
N ILE A 51 -12.80 1.07 7.31
CA ILE A 51 -12.94 1.92 8.49
C ILE A 51 -14.39 2.00 8.94
N ASP A 52 -15.34 2.12 8.01
CA ASP A 52 -16.79 2.12 8.27
C ASP A 52 -17.19 0.87 9.10
N ASN A 53 -16.58 -0.30 8.82
CA ASN A 53 -16.89 -1.55 9.51
C ASN A 53 -16.08 -1.79 10.80
N PHE A 54 -14.77 -1.52 10.79
CA PHE A 54 -13.88 -1.91 11.90
C PHE A 54 -13.52 -0.77 12.86
N GLY A 55 -13.88 0.47 12.52
CA GLY A 55 -13.56 1.65 13.31
C GLY A 55 -12.21 2.28 12.96
N ARG A 56 -12.17 3.61 12.97
CA ARG A 56 -10.99 4.41 12.64
C ARG A 56 -9.87 4.24 13.67
N GLU A 57 -10.23 4.03 14.93
CA GLU A 57 -9.33 3.83 16.05
C GLU A 57 -8.56 2.50 15.96
N LYS A 58 -9.14 1.48 15.31
CA LYS A 58 -8.48 0.18 15.09
C LYS A 58 -7.70 0.13 13.79
N PHE A 59 -8.00 1.01 12.84
CA PHE A 59 -7.30 1.04 11.56
C PHE A 59 -5.88 1.59 11.73
N GLN A 60 -4.88 0.71 11.59
CA GLN A 60 -3.48 1.09 11.63
C GLN A 60 -2.86 1.00 10.24
N LEU A 61 -2.73 2.15 9.60
CA LEU A 61 -1.94 2.32 8.39
C LEU A 61 -0.44 2.17 8.69
N THR A 62 0.26 1.36 7.92
CA THR A 62 1.70 1.08 8.11
C THR A 62 2.56 1.44 6.91
N TYR A 63 1.96 1.48 5.72
CA TYR A 63 2.60 1.97 4.50
C TYR A 63 1.54 2.51 3.53
N GLY A 64 1.84 3.60 2.84
CA GLY A 64 0.90 4.29 1.96
C GLY A 64 1.59 4.73 0.68
N PHE A 65 1.58 6.02 0.37
CA PHE A 65 2.21 6.52 -0.85
C PHE A 65 3.74 6.47 -0.76
N CYS A 66 4.39 6.03 -1.84
CA CYS A 66 5.84 5.99 -2.00
C CYS A 66 6.32 7.09 -2.95
N SER A 67 6.78 8.21 -2.39
CA SER A 67 7.38 9.29 -3.18
C SER A 67 8.71 8.86 -3.81
N ASN A 68 9.19 9.60 -4.81
CA ASN A 68 10.47 9.30 -5.45
C ASN A 68 11.65 9.33 -4.46
N ASP A 69 11.61 10.20 -3.44
CA ASP A 69 12.66 10.29 -2.43
C ASP A 69 12.62 9.10 -1.46
N LEU A 70 11.42 8.72 -1.01
CA LEU A 70 11.22 7.51 -0.22
C LEU A 70 11.69 6.27 -0.99
N ARG A 71 11.31 6.15 -2.26
CA ARG A 71 11.73 5.06 -3.15
C ARG A 71 13.25 4.95 -3.26
N LYS A 72 13.97 6.07 -3.41
CA LYS A 72 15.43 6.11 -3.46
C LYS A 72 16.05 5.67 -2.14
N LEU A 73 15.50 6.11 -1.00
CA LEU A 73 16.02 5.75 0.32
C LEU A 73 15.83 4.26 0.63
N LEU A 74 14.67 3.70 0.28
CA LEU A 74 14.37 2.28 0.44
C LEU A 74 15.33 1.37 -0.36
N GLN A 75 15.95 1.87 -1.44
CA GLN A 75 16.98 1.15 -2.18
C GLN A 75 18.36 1.19 -1.52
N LYS A 76 18.61 2.14 -0.62
CA LYS A 76 19.88 2.30 0.09
C LYS A 76 19.95 1.44 1.34
N LYS A 77 21.18 1.21 1.82
CA LYS A 77 21.45 0.66 3.14
C LYS A 77 21.36 1.76 4.19
N ASP A 78 20.83 1.40 5.34
CA ASP A 78 20.91 2.17 6.56
C ASP A 78 22.39 2.31 6.97
N PRO A 79 22.90 3.53 7.16
CA PRO A 79 24.31 3.75 7.49
C PRO A 79 24.69 3.21 8.88
N ILE A 80 23.73 3.02 9.79
CA ILE A 80 23.97 2.53 11.15
C ILE A 80 23.93 1.00 11.18
N THR A 81 22.87 0.39 10.62
CA THR A 81 22.67 -1.06 10.72
C THR A 81 23.31 -1.84 9.56
N GLY A 82 23.66 -1.17 8.46
CA GLY A 82 24.15 -1.81 7.23
C GLY A 82 23.08 -2.61 6.47
N LEU A 83 21.84 -2.66 6.98
CA LEU A 83 20.72 -3.36 6.37
C LEU A 83 19.99 -2.46 5.37
N LYS A 84 19.34 -3.04 4.37
CA LYS A 84 18.55 -2.28 3.40
C LYS A 84 17.34 -1.64 4.10
N ASN A 85 17.06 -0.36 3.80
CA ASN A 85 15.97 0.40 4.44
C ASN A 85 14.57 -0.17 4.16
N GLY A 86 14.41 -0.93 3.07
CA GLY A 86 13.20 -1.69 2.81
C GLY A 86 13.29 -2.55 1.55
N ARG A 87 12.20 -3.26 1.26
CA ARG A 87 12.05 -4.05 0.03
C ARG A 87 11.09 -3.30 -0.88
N ILE A 88 11.51 -3.09 -2.13
CA ILE A 88 10.67 -2.55 -3.20
C ILE A 88 10.80 -3.51 -4.37
N GLU A 89 9.69 -3.82 -5.03
CA GLU A 89 9.69 -4.38 -6.38
C GLU A 89 9.47 -3.24 -7.40
N PRO A 90 10.54 -2.66 -7.97
CA PRO A 90 10.47 -1.32 -8.55
C PRO A 90 9.58 -1.19 -9.79
N SER A 91 9.24 -2.29 -10.46
CA SER A 91 8.41 -2.30 -11.68
C SER A 91 6.92 -2.51 -11.42
N CYS A 92 6.54 -2.94 -10.20
CA CYS A 92 5.20 -3.42 -9.88
C CYS A 92 4.59 -2.77 -8.63
N ASP A 93 5.30 -1.82 -8.02
CA ASP A 93 4.91 -1.22 -6.75
C ASP A 93 3.83 -0.14 -6.93
N GLN A 94 2.56 -0.53 -6.73
CA GLN A 94 1.42 0.39 -6.76
C GLN A 94 1.44 1.42 -5.60
N HIS A 95 2.35 1.35 -4.63
CA HIS A 95 2.57 2.45 -3.69
C HIS A 95 3.12 3.71 -4.38
N CYS A 96 3.82 3.56 -5.52
CA CYS A 96 4.24 4.70 -6.35
C CYS A 96 3.06 5.36 -7.10
N ALA A 97 1.88 4.74 -7.06
CA ALA A 97 0.68 5.18 -7.75
C ALA A 97 0.93 5.57 -9.22
N HIS A 98 0.59 6.80 -9.60
CA HIS A 98 0.76 7.32 -10.96
C HIS A 98 2.03 8.17 -11.11
N GLU A 99 3.00 8.07 -10.20
CA GLU A 99 4.25 8.82 -10.33
C GLU A 99 5.02 8.40 -11.59
N ILE A 100 5.58 9.41 -12.25
CA ILE A 100 6.36 9.26 -13.48
C ILE A 100 7.84 9.53 -13.22
N ASN A 101 8.69 8.84 -13.95
CA ASN A 101 10.13 9.10 -13.94
C ASN A 101 10.50 10.29 -14.84
N GLN A 102 11.77 10.68 -14.81
CA GLN A 102 12.31 11.78 -15.63
C GLN A 102 12.20 11.54 -17.15
N LYS A 103 11.93 10.29 -17.59
CA LYS A 103 11.71 9.92 -19.00
C LYS A 103 10.21 9.92 -19.36
N GLY A 104 9.34 10.43 -18.49
CA GLY A 104 7.89 10.48 -18.71
C GLY A 104 7.18 9.13 -18.66
N ARG A 105 7.81 8.10 -18.08
CA ARG A 105 7.19 6.76 -17.93
C ARG A 105 6.75 6.54 -16.49
N TYR A 106 5.58 5.92 -16.30
CA TYR A 106 5.12 5.49 -14.98
C TYR A 106 6.14 4.58 -14.29
N TYR A 107 6.34 4.78 -12.99
CA TYR A 107 7.13 3.86 -12.16
C TYR A 107 6.46 2.49 -12.07
N CYS A 108 5.13 2.46 -11.92
CA CYS A 108 4.34 1.24 -11.91
C CYS A 108 3.34 1.26 -13.06
N GLN A 109 3.51 0.35 -14.02
CA GLN A 109 2.60 0.23 -15.17
C GLN A 109 1.23 -0.35 -14.80
N ARG A 110 1.06 -0.88 -13.58
CA ARG A 110 -0.24 -1.34 -13.09
C ARG A 110 -1.20 -0.19 -12.81
N LEU A 111 -0.67 1.04 -12.65
CA LEU A 111 -1.42 2.23 -12.25
C LEU A 111 -2.18 2.00 -10.93
N GLY A 112 -3.13 2.87 -10.59
CA GLY A 112 -3.85 2.77 -9.31
C GLY A 112 -3.02 3.23 -8.12
N ALA A 113 -3.34 2.76 -6.92
CA ALA A 113 -2.61 3.02 -5.68
C ALA A 113 -2.71 1.82 -4.73
N ALA A 114 -1.82 1.73 -3.74
CA ALA A 114 -1.83 0.69 -2.73
C ALA A 114 -1.56 1.22 -1.31
N CYS A 115 -1.94 0.42 -0.31
CA CYS A 115 -1.59 0.65 1.08
C CYS A 115 -1.37 -0.67 1.82
N ASP A 116 -0.59 -0.60 2.90
CA ASP A 116 -0.42 -1.67 3.86
C ASP A 116 -1.00 -1.24 5.21
N PHE A 117 -1.89 -2.04 5.78
CA PHE A 117 -2.50 -1.75 7.06
C PHE A 117 -2.91 -3.02 7.81
N ARG A 118 -3.27 -2.86 9.08
CA ARG A 118 -3.93 -3.89 9.89
C ARG A 118 -5.06 -3.27 10.71
N ILE A 119 -5.96 -4.12 11.15
CA ILE A 119 -6.96 -3.78 12.16
C ILE A 119 -6.47 -4.32 13.50
N ILE A 120 -6.39 -3.46 14.52
CA ILE A 120 -6.00 -3.86 15.87
C ILE A 120 -6.99 -4.92 16.38
N ASP A 121 -6.45 -5.97 17.02
CA ASP A 121 -7.19 -7.14 17.54
C ASP A 121 -7.93 -7.98 16.49
N LEU A 122 -7.55 -7.88 15.21
CA LEU A 122 -8.06 -8.71 14.13
C LEU A 122 -6.91 -9.29 13.31
N THR A 123 -6.87 -10.62 13.19
CA THR A 123 -5.88 -11.30 12.36
C THR A 123 -6.14 -11.06 10.87
N SER A 124 -5.06 -11.02 10.09
CA SER A 124 -5.11 -10.67 8.66
C SER A 124 -5.91 -11.65 7.82
N ASP A 125 -5.97 -12.93 8.18
CA ASP A 125 -6.83 -13.93 7.52
C ASP A 125 -8.32 -13.59 7.70
N ARG A 126 -8.73 -13.16 8.90
CA ARG A 126 -10.12 -12.74 9.17
C ARG A 126 -10.48 -11.45 8.44
N LEU A 127 -9.55 -10.50 8.38
CA LEU A 127 -9.72 -9.27 7.61
C LEU A 127 -9.91 -9.58 6.11
N ILE A 128 -9.07 -10.45 5.54
CA ILE A 128 -9.17 -10.86 4.14
C ILE A 128 -10.51 -11.55 3.87
N ASN A 129 -10.92 -12.49 4.72
CA ASN A 129 -12.22 -13.15 4.56
C ASN A 129 -13.38 -12.15 4.53
N TRP A 130 -13.33 -11.12 5.38
CA TRP A 130 -14.33 -10.04 5.36
C TRP A 130 -14.27 -9.23 4.06
N ILE A 131 -13.07 -8.83 3.60
CA ILE A 131 -12.87 -8.10 2.33
C ILE A 131 -13.49 -8.87 1.14
N LEU A 132 -13.30 -10.20 1.12
CA LEU A 132 -13.83 -11.07 0.08
C LEU A 132 -15.35 -11.22 0.17
N ALA A 133 -15.88 -11.40 1.38
CA ALA A 133 -17.33 -11.47 1.62
C ALA A 133 -18.05 -10.17 1.20
N GLN A 134 -17.43 -9.01 1.44
CA GLN A 134 -17.93 -7.71 0.99
C GLN A 134 -17.70 -7.43 -0.50
N LYS A 135 -16.98 -8.31 -1.21
CA LYS A 135 -16.65 -8.17 -2.62
C LYS A 135 -15.99 -6.83 -2.96
N LEU A 136 -15.12 -6.33 -2.08
CA LEU A 136 -14.42 -5.07 -2.36
C LEU A 136 -13.62 -5.17 -3.66
N PRO A 137 -13.63 -4.12 -4.51
CA PRO A 137 -12.97 -4.16 -5.80
C PRO A 137 -11.48 -3.85 -5.62
N PHE A 138 -10.60 -4.86 -5.62
CA PHE A 138 -9.15 -4.66 -5.53
C PHE A 138 -8.42 -5.25 -6.74
N ASP A 139 -7.22 -4.75 -7.03
CA ASP A 139 -6.33 -5.29 -8.06
C ASP A 139 -5.57 -6.49 -7.51
N SER A 140 -4.87 -6.32 -6.39
CA SER A 140 -4.13 -7.38 -5.73
C SER A 140 -4.16 -7.23 -4.22
N LEU A 141 -4.20 -8.37 -3.53
CA LEU A 141 -4.11 -8.48 -2.09
C LEU A 141 -2.97 -9.43 -1.75
N TYR A 142 -2.05 -9.03 -0.86
CA TYR A 142 -0.98 -9.92 -0.39
C TYR A 142 -1.18 -10.24 1.09
N PHE A 143 -1.30 -11.53 1.37
CA PHE A 143 -1.27 -12.09 2.71
C PHE A 143 0.15 -12.52 3.05
N TYR A 144 0.75 -11.85 4.02
CA TYR A 144 2.07 -12.24 4.53
C TYR A 144 1.91 -13.30 5.63
N GLU A 145 1.29 -12.93 6.74
CA GLU A 145 1.08 -13.77 7.92
C GLU A 145 -0.10 -13.22 8.73
N MET A 146 -0.68 -14.02 9.65
CA MET A 146 -1.86 -13.64 10.44
C MET A 146 -1.66 -12.36 11.28
N ASN A 147 -0.45 -12.12 11.78
CA ASN A 147 -0.15 -11.00 12.67
C ASN A 147 0.59 -9.83 11.98
N ARG A 148 0.71 -9.88 10.65
CA ARG A 148 1.35 -8.84 9.84
C ARG A 148 0.32 -8.04 9.06
N PRO A 149 0.54 -6.72 8.82
CA PRO A 149 -0.30 -5.92 7.93
C PRO A 149 -0.52 -6.60 6.59
N ILE A 150 -1.72 -6.48 6.02
CA ILE A 150 -1.96 -6.88 4.63
C ILE A 150 -1.52 -5.77 3.69
N HIS A 151 -1.16 -6.14 2.46
CA HIS A 151 -1.08 -5.20 1.34
C HIS A 151 -2.34 -5.32 0.50
N ILE A 152 -2.90 -4.20 0.06
CA ILE A 152 -3.99 -4.18 -0.90
C ILE A 152 -3.85 -3.00 -1.87
N SER A 153 -4.17 -3.24 -3.14
CA SER A 153 -4.15 -2.21 -4.18
C SER A 153 -5.50 -2.06 -4.87
N TYR A 154 -5.79 -0.84 -5.31
CA TYR A 154 -6.93 -0.48 -6.15
C TYR A 154 -6.43 0.19 -7.42
N GLY A 155 -6.89 -0.27 -8.58
CA GLY A 155 -6.50 0.28 -9.86
C GLY A 155 -7.38 -0.24 -11.00
N PRO A 156 -6.97 0.02 -12.25
CA PRO A 156 -7.78 -0.29 -13.42
C PRO A 156 -7.75 -1.78 -13.81
N GLN A 157 -6.94 -2.61 -13.14
CA GLN A 157 -6.76 -4.00 -13.56
C GLN A 157 -7.89 -4.91 -13.07
N HIS A 158 -8.52 -4.57 -11.94
CA HIS A 158 -9.65 -5.28 -11.32
C HIS A 158 -9.47 -6.80 -11.20
N LYS A 159 -8.21 -7.25 -11.08
CA LYS A 159 -7.86 -8.68 -11.13
C LYS A 159 -8.38 -9.46 -9.93
N ARG A 160 -8.49 -8.80 -8.77
CA ARG A 160 -8.83 -9.42 -7.48
C ARG A 160 -7.91 -10.60 -7.14
N ASP A 161 -6.64 -10.49 -7.52
CA ASP A 161 -5.65 -11.53 -7.29
C ASP A 161 -5.25 -11.56 -5.82
N ILE A 162 -5.22 -12.74 -5.22
CA ILE A 162 -4.70 -12.92 -3.86
C ILE A 162 -3.38 -13.67 -3.92
N TRP A 163 -2.40 -13.18 -3.17
CA TRP A 163 -1.04 -13.71 -3.13
C TRP A 163 -0.66 -14.11 -1.71
N THR A 164 -0.04 -15.27 -1.58
CA THR A 164 0.70 -15.72 -0.39
C THR A 164 2.18 -15.87 -0.75
N PHE A 165 3.01 -16.34 0.19
CA PHE A 165 4.45 -16.50 -0.04
C PHE A 165 4.91 -17.90 0.32
N THR A 166 5.86 -18.43 -0.47
CA THR A 166 6.63 -19.62 -0.05
C THR A 166 7.52 -19.30 1.15
N ASN A 167 8.05 -20.35 1.78
CA ASN A 167 9.11 -20.21 2.79
C ASN A 167 10.37 -19.48 2.26
N ARG A 168 10.56 -19.39 0.95
CA ARG A 168 11.65 -18.65 0.29
C ARG A 168 11.29 -17.19 -0.02
N GLY A 169 10.07 -16.74 0.34
CA GLY A 169 9.58 -15.39 0.09
C GLY A 169 9.12 -15.14 -1.35
N THR A 170 8.85 -16.20 -2.12
CA THR A 170 8.34 -16.08 -3.50
C THR A 170 6.81 -15.97 -3.48
N PRO A 171 6.20 -14.97 -4.15
CA PRO A 171 4.75 -14.84 -4.19
C PRO A 171 4.11 -15.98 -4.97
N ILE A 172 3.03 -16.56 -4.42
CA ILE A 172 2.18 -17.58 -5.05
C ILE A 172 0.74 -17.06 -5.07
N LYS A 173 0.09 -17.15 -6.23
CA LYS A 173 -1.31 -16.79 -6.37
C LYS A 173 -2.20 -17.87 -5.72
N MET A 174 -3.07 -17.47 -4.78
CA MET A 174 -4.11 -18.36 -4.26
C MET A 174 -5.23 -18.50 -5.28
N ARG A 175 -5.66 -19.75 -5.51
CA ARG A 175 -6.91 -20.04 -6.21
C ARG A 175 -8.02 -20.03 -5.18
N ILE A 176 -8.89 -19.03 -5.24
CA ILE A 176 -10.16 -19.07 -4.51
C ILE A 176 -11.09 -19.90 -5.39
N SER A 177 -11.58 -21.02 -4.87
CA SER A 177 -12.70 -21.73 -5.50
C SER A 177 -13.94 -20.84 -5.43
N GLU A 178 -14.54 -20.56 -6.59
CA GLU A 178 -15.80 -19.80 -6.70
C GLU A 178 -16.96 -20.48 -5.96
#